data_AF-A0A2V6WQU9-F1
#
_entry.id   AF-A0A2V6WQU9-F1
#
_cell.length_a   1.000
_cell.length_b   1.000
_cell.length_c   1.000
_cell.angle_alpha   90.00
_cell.angle_beta   90.00
_cell.angle_gamma   90.00
#
_symmetry.space_group_name_H-M   'P 1'
#
loop_
_entity.id
_entity.type
_entity.pdbx_description
1 polymer ?
#
loop_
_entity_poly.entity_id
_entity_poly.type
_entity_poly.pdbx_seq_one_letter_code
_entity_poly.pdbx_strand_id
1 'polypeptide(L)'
;RTSYQARRDLLWHYVEAAGFVAWKPRGAYYILTDVSHFLKQYDVRDDTAFAMWLIRNVGVATVPGSSFYAHPELGRTKIRFCFPKTDDMLRDAGERLLKLRS
;
A
#
# COMPACT_ATOMS: atom_id res chain seq x y z
N ARG A 1 -17.73 -5.11 -13.60
CA ARG A 1 -17.90 -4.62 -12.20
C ARG A 1 -17.43 -5.66 -11.17
N THR A 2 -17.86 -6.92 -11.26
CA THR A 2 -17.51 -8.01 -10.32
C THR A 2 -16.00 -8.27 -10.22
N SER A 3 -15.27 -8.24 -11.35
CA SER A 3 -13.80 -8.46 -11.37
C SER A 3 -13.01 -7.38 -10.61
N TYR A 4 -13.42 -6.11 -10.62
CA TYR A 4 -12.72 -5.04 -9.91
C TYR A 4 -12.91 -5.12 -8.39
N GLN A 5 -14.10 -5.52 -7.94
CA GLN A 5 -14.38 -5.75 -6.53
C GLN A 5 -13.59 -6.95 -6.00
N ALA A 6 -13.51 -8.03 -6.78
CA ALA A 6 -12.70 -9.20 -6.42
C ALA A 6 -11.21 -8.84 -6.29
N ARG A 7 -10.64 -8.09 -7.24
CA ARG A 7 -9.24 -7.62 -7.18
C ARG A 7 -8.97 -6.65 -6.03
N ARG A 8 -9.91 -5.73 -5.78
CA ARG A 8 -9.86 -4.85 -4.62
C ARG A 8 -9.79 -5.69 -3.35
N ASP A 9 -10.71 -6.63 -3.19
CA ASP A 9 -10.84 -7.42 -1.96
C ASP A 9 -9.63 -8.34 -1.76
N LEU A 10 -9.13 -8.94 -2.85
CA LEU A 10 -7.88 -9.70 -2.85
C LEU A 10 -6.70 -8.89 -2.30
N LEU A 11 -6.39 -7.74 -2.91
CA LEU A 11 -5.27 -6.91 -2.46
C LEU A 11 -5.49 -6.34 -1.06
N TRP A 12 -6.73 -5.94 -0.77
CA TRP A 12 -7.14 -5.42 0.53
C TRP A 12 -6.83 -6.39 1.67
N HIS A 13 -7.19 -7.67 1.52
CA HIS A 13 -6.91 -8.68 2.53
C HIS A 13 -5.42 -8.86 2.79
N TYR A 14 -4.58 -8.86 1.74
CA TYR A 14 -3.13 -8.93 1.92
C TYR A 14 -2.55 -7.70 2.60
N VAL A 15 -3.01 -6.50 2.22
CA VAL A 15 -2.55 -5.23 2.81
C VAL A 15 -2.90 -5.17 4.30
N GLU A 16 -4.13 -5.53 4.69
CA GLU A 16 -4.50 -5.61 6.11
C GLU A 16 -3.70 -6.71 6.84
N ALA A 17 -3.58 -7.90 6.25
CA ALA A 17 -2.84 -9.02 6.84
C ALA A 17 -1.35 -8.74 6.99
N ALA A 18 -0.77 -7.88 6.16
CA ALA A 18 0.61 -7.40 6.25
C ALA A 18 0.80 -6.32 7.33
N GLY A 19 -0.28 -5.85 7.96
CA GLY A 19 -0.24 -4.88 9.08
C GLY A 19 -0.51 -3.43 8.69
N PHE A 20 -0.84 -3.14 7.42
CA PHE A 20 -1.16 -1.77 7.03
C PHE A 20 -2.52 -1.34 7.59
N VAL A 21 -2.61 -0.07 8.02
CA VAL A 21 -3.89 0.56 8.34
C VAL A 21 -4.51 1.05 7.05
N ALA A 22 -5.51 0.34 6.52
CA ALA A 22 -6.08 0.61 5.21
C ALA A 22 -7.52 1.15 5.29
N TRP A 23 -8.02 1.80 4.22
CA TRP A 23 -9.45 2.15 4.06
C TRP A 23 -10.08 1.57 2.80
N LYS A 24 -11.14 0.76 2.95
CA LYS A 24 -11.69 -0.03 1.83
C LYS A 24 -12.41 0.89 0.86
N PRO A 25 -11.95 1.01 -0.40
CA PRO A 25 -12.51 1.98 -1.33
C PRO A 25 -13.89 1.50 -1.82
N ARG A 26 -14.88 2.39 -1.82
CA ARG A 26 -16.24 2.08 -2.34
C ARG A 26 -16.36 2.22 -3.86
N GLY A 27 -15.47 2.99 -4.49
CA GLY A 27 -15.49 3.21 -5.95
C GLY A 27 -14.15 3.63 -6.57
N ALA A 28 -13.07 3.69 -5.78
CA ALA A 28 -11.73 4.00 -6.26
C ALA A 28 -11.02 2.75 -6.77
N TYR A 29 -10.07 2.90 -7.69
CA TYR A 29 -9.21 1.84 -8.21
C TYR A 29 -7.89 1.69 -7.40
N TYR A 30 -7.87 2.20 -6.17
CA TYR A 30 -6.71 2.20 -5.29
C TYR A 30 -7.13 2.01 -3.84
N ILE A 31 -6.21 1.50 -3.03
CA ILE A 31 -6.33 1.40 -1.57
C ILE A 31 -5.35 2.40 -0.97
N LEU A 32 -5.87 3.35 -0.20
CA LEU A 32 -5.05 4.27 0.59
C LEU A 32 -4.78 3.62 1.95
N THR A 33 -3.55 3.77 2.44
CA THR A 33 -3.10 3.24 3.72
C THR A 33 -2.39 4.32 4.53
N ASP A 34 -2.43 4.20 5.85
CA ASP A 34 -1.52 4.88 6.75
C ASP A 34 -0.39 3.94 7.17
N VAL A 35 0.83 4.46 7.07
CA VAL A 35 2.07 3.73 7.33
C VAL A 35 2.88 4.36 8.46
N SER A 36 2.28 5.24 9.28
CA SER A 36 2.99 5.99 10.33
C SER A 36 3.75 5.08 11.30
N HIS A 37 3.20 3.89 11.58
CA HIS A 37 3.83 2.90 12.43
C HIS A 37 5.04 2.23 11.75
N PHE A 38 4.94 1.91 10.46
CA PHE A 38 6.07 1.41 9.68
C PHE A 38 7.19 2.43 9.52
N LEU A 39 6.85 3.72 9.38
CA LEU A 39 7.85 4.79 9.34
C LEU A 39 8.76 4.75 10.57
N LYS A 40 8.15 4.57 11.76
CA LYS A 40 8.88 4.41 13.02
C LYS A 40 9.61 3.07 13.11
N GLN A 41 8.95 1.97 12.73
CA GLN A 41 9.50 0.62 12.85
C GLN A 41 10.78 0.41 12.01
N TYR A 42 10.81 0.99 10.81
CA TYR A 42 11.94 0.85 9.88
C TYR A 42 12.86 2.08 9.86
N ASP A 43 12.66 3.03 10.79
CA ASP A 43 13.41 4.28 10.87
C ASP A 43 13.51 5.03 9.53
N VAL A 44 12.36 5.17 8.85
CA VAL A 44 12.26 5.88 7.58
C VAL A 44 11.47 7.17 7.74
N ARG A 45 11.93 8.23 7.07
CA ARG A 45 11.51 9.61 7.32
C ARG A 45 10.06 9.91 6.94
N ASP A 46 9.62 9.42 5.78
CA ASP A 46 8.35 9.81 5.16
C ASP A 46 7.84 8.71 4.19
N ASP A 47 6.64 8.92 3.66
CA ASP A 47 5.98 8.06 2.67
C ASP A 47 6.82 7.79 1.42
N THR A 48 7.58 8.79 0.94
CA THR A 48 8.45 8.63 -0.23
C THR A 48 9.61 7.70 0.08
N ALA A 49 10.27 7.91 1.23
CA ALA A 49 11.33 7.03 1.70
C ALA A 49 10.81 5.61 1.93
N PHE A 50 9.61 5.46 2.50
CA PHE A 50 9.01 4.14 2.74
C PHE A 50 8.57 3.45 1.44
N ALA A 51 8.05 4.17 0.45
CA ALA A 51 7.75 3.60 -0.87
C ALA A 51 9.01 3.04 -1.54
N MET A 52 10.13 3.78 -1.47
CA MET A 52 11.42 3.30 -1.96
C MET A 52 11.97 2.12 -1.15
N TRP A 53 11.75 2.13 0.17
CA TRP A 53 12.13 1.03 1.05
C TRP A 53 11.35 -0.25 0.71
N LEU A 54 10.04 -0.17 0.45
CA LEU A 54 9.22 -1.30 0.01
C LEU A 54 9.71 -1.87 -1.32
N ILE A 55 10.10 -1.00 -2.27
CA ILE A 55 10.65 -1.46 -3.55
C ILE A 55 11.94 -2.25 -3.33
N ARG A 56 12.87 -1.73 -2.53
CA ARG A 56 14.20 -2.31 -2.34
C ARG A 56 14.19 -3.60 -1.51
N ASN A 57 13.39 -3.64 -0.44
CA ASN A 57 13.43 -4.72 0.54
C ASN A 57 12.32 -5.75 0.33
N VAL A 58 11.16 -5.32 -0.18
CA VAL A 58 9.97 -6.18 -0.35
C VAL A 58 9.73 -6.49 -1.83
N GLY A 59 10.23 -5.67 -2.74
CA GLY A 59 10.00 -5.81 -4.18
C GLY A 59 8.58 -5.41 -4.59
N VAL A 60 7.96 -4.47 -3.86
CA VAL A 60 6.60 -3.98 -4.15
C VAL A 60 6.63 -2.46 -4.30
N ALA A 61 6.21 -1.98 -5.47
CA ALA A 61 6.10 -0.55 -5.75
C ALA A 61 4.74 0.01 -5.33
N THR A 62 4.77 1.18 -4.70
CA THR A 62 3.59 1.91 -4.24
C THR A 62 3.72 3.39 -4.58
N VAL A 63 2.66 4.18 -4.38
CA VAL A 63 2.71 5.62 -4.64
C VAL A 63 2.66 6.41 -3.33
N PRO A 64 3.62 7.33 -3.09
CA PRO A 64 3.60 8.21 -1.93
C PRO A 64 2.33 9.06 -1.90
N GLY A 65 1.75 9.20 -0.71
CA GLY A 65 0.54 9.96 -0.49
C GLY A 65 0.73 11.47 -0.64
N SER A 66 1.89 11.98 -0.23
CA SER A 66 2.28 13.39 -0.30
C SER A 66 2.11 13.99 -1.70
N SER A 67 2.31 13.20 -2.76
CA SER A 67 2.08 13.60 -4.16
C SER A 67 0.63 13.92 -4.52
N PHE A 68 -0.34 13.62 -3.65
CA PHE A 68 -1.78 13.85 -3.90
C PHE A 68 -2.37 15.01 -3.10
N TYR A 69 -1.59 15.66 -2.23
CA TYR A 69 -2.06 16.77 -1.41
C TYR A 69 -1.38 18.07 -1.86
N ALA A 70 -2.15 19.16 -1.92
CA ALA A 70 -1.59 20.50 -2.13
C ALA A 70 -0.60 20.89 -1.03
N HIS A 71 -0.83 20.33 0.17
CA HIS A 71 0.00 20.40 1.36
C HIS A 71 0.63 19.02 1.62
N PRO A 72 1.86 18.75 1.12
CA PRO A 72 2.48 17.42 1.14
C PRO A 72 2.55 16.80 2.54
N GLU A 73 2.61 17.63 3.58
CA GLU A 73 2.60 17.24 4.98
C GLU A 73 1.40 16.39 5.37
N LEU A 74 0.24 16.59 4.75
CA LEU A 74 -0.99 15.86 5.04
C LEU A 74 -0.95 14.42 4.50
N GLY A 75 -0.10 14.18 3.48
CA GLY A 75 0.09 12.88 2.85
C GLY A 75 1.35 12.14 3.30
N ARG A 76 2.21 12.74 4.13
CA ARG A 76 3.55 12.23 4.48
C ARG A 76 3.57 10.84 5.14
N THR A 77 2.42 10.38 5.65
CA THR A 77 2.25 9.06 6.28
C THR A 77 1.35 8.14 5.46
N LYS A 78 0.97 8.54 4.26
CA LYS A 78 0.02 7.79 3.43
C LYS A 78 0.74 7.12 2.29
N ILE A 79 0.37 5.89 1.99
CA ILE A 79 0.81 5.17 0.78
C ILE A 79 -0.39 4.59 0.05
N ARG A 80 -0.33 4.61 -1.28
CA ARG A 80 -1.39 4.13 -2.15
C ARG A 80 -0.97 2.88 -2.92
N PHE A 81 -1.82 1.86 -2.86
CA PHE A 81 -1.73 0.66 -3.68
C PHE A 81 -2.75 0.69 -4.81
N CYS A 82 -2.39 0.21 -6.00
CA CYS A 82 -3.28 0.11 -7.15
C CYS A 82 -3.60 -1.37 -7.44
N PHE A 83 -4.89 -1.70 -7.54
CA PHE A 83 -5.37 -3.05 -7.84
C PHE A 83 -5.84 -3.34 -9.30
N PRO A 84 -5.83 -2.40 -10.28
CA PRO A 84 -6.05 -2.71 -11.69
C PRO A 84 -4.88 -3.48 -12.32
N LYS A 85 -4.60 -4.68 -11.82
CA LYS A 85 -3.56 -5.61 -12.26
C LYS A 85 -4.17 -7.00 -12.48
N THR A 86 -3.38 -7.95 -12.97
CA THR A 86 -3.80 -9.35 -13.03
C THR A 86 -3.84 -9.94 -11.62
N ASP A 87 -4.69 -10.95 -11.43
CA ASP A 87 -4.86 -11.58 -10.12
C ASP A 87 -3.54 -12.20 -9.63
N ASP A 88 -2.73 -12.78 -10.54
CA ASP A 88 -1.40 -13.32 -10.21
C ASP A 88 -0.44 -12.26 -9.69
N MET A 89 -0.42 -11.06 -10.30
CA MET A 89 0.42 -9.95 -9.81
C MET A 89 -0.04 -9.47 -8.43
N LEU A 90 -1.35 -9.46 -8.16
CA LEU A 90 -1.88 -9.07 -6.87
C LEU A 90 -1.55 -10.09 -5.78
N ARG A 91 -1.57 -11.39 -6.12
CA ARG A 91 -1.13 -12.46 -5.22
C ARG A 91 0.37 -12.37 -4.94
N ASP A 92 1.21 -12.29 -5.96
CA ASP A 92 2.67 -12.16 -5.78
C ASP A 92 3.03 -10.93 -4.94
N ALA A 93 2.44 -9.76 -5.23
CA ALA A 93 2.63 -8.57 -4.40
C ALA A 93 2.14 -8.78 -2.96
N GLY A 94 0.98 -9.40 -2.78
CA GLY A 94 0.40 -9.71 -1.48
C GLY A 94 1.30 -10.61 -0.63
N GLU A 95 1.76 -11.74 -1.19
CA GLU A 95 2.67 -12.68 -0.52
C GLU A 95 3.99 -12.01 -0.13
N ARG A 96 4.52 -11.10 -0.95
CA ARG A 96 5.70 -10.32 -0.60
C ARG A 96 5.44 -9.40 0.59
N LEU A 97 4.29 -8.72 0.62
CA LEU A 97 3.94 -7.81 1.72
C LEU A 97 3.79 -8.55 3.06
N LEU A 98 3.33 -9.81 3.05
CA LEU A 98 3.21 -10.61 4.29
C LEU A 98 4.54 -10.79 5.05
N LYS A 99 5.68 -10.63 4.37
CA LYS A 99 7.02 -10.67 4.98
C LYS A 99 7.28 -9.54 5.99
N LEU A 100 6.45 -8.49 5.99
CA LEU A 100 6.56 -7.37 6.94
C LEU A 100 6.19 -7.76 8.39
N ARG A 101 5.47 -8.87 8.57
CA ARG A 101 5.09 -9.41 9.89
C ARG A 101 5.98 -10.55 10.37
N SER A 102 7.00 -10.92 9.58
CA SER A 102 7.98 -11.97 9.90
C SER A 102 9.02 -11.48 10.90
#